data_AF-A0A955WZQ2-F1
#
_entry.id   AF-A0A955WZQ2-F1
#
_cell.length_a   1.000
_cell.length_b   1.000
_cell.length_c   1.000
_cell.angle_alpha   90.00
_cell.angle_beta   90.00
_cell.angle_gamma   90.00
#
_symmetry.space_group_name_H-M   'P 1'
#
loop_
_entity.id
_entity.type
_entity.pdbx_description
1 polymer ?
#
loop_
_entity_poly.entity_id
_entity_poly.type
_entity_poly.pdbx_seq_one_letter_code
_entity_poly.pdbx_strand_id
1 'polypeptide(L)'
;MITPSRAGMGPVERLLLFALPLMLLVLSYGAVAWSEGTPWPWLRYVHESGDKTLLDTLLYYDHAARELWVDLLLAAAIPAALAAHGFGPRPVSAGTRNGLLAAWSLTLAAILLGSLHKVGAQGLVDNLTQLYTRPGAPPEWGSHWRYHLLSRLGLVLTAWWAAGLYRWWRGDTGPVRKAPFTRVLVAWGVLCLVFLPTLEPFFEPRFLGHQAREAVTHALVTLPLGLGVCLALARLEPPAGHRGWPPRAVFLVALAAAVMVAWTAIGTVLTGAKDESQSESLVQLVFVHFFEHGFSYVLTPALAGWLFVRRPAAA
;
A
#
# COMPACT_ATOMS: atom_id res chain seq x y z
N MET A 1 34.24 11.89 -10.27
CA MET A 1 34.10 13.02 -9.33
C MET A 1 32.60 13.23 -9.14
N ILE A 2 32.02 12.68 -8.07
CA ILE A 2 30.57 12.74 -7.81
C ILE A 2 30.34 14.03 -7.03
N THR A 3 29.67 14.99 -7.63
CA THR A 3 29.24 16.24 -6.98
C THR A 3 28.40 15.91 -5.74
N PRO A 4 28.65 16.58 -4.59
CA PRO A 4 27.89 16.32 -3.37
C PRO A 4 26.39 16.52 -3.65
N SER A 5 25.63 15.46 -3.39
CA SER A 5 24.23 15.37 -3.77
C SER A 5 23.41 16.45 -3.08
N ARG A 6 22.48 17.07 -3.83
CA ARG A 6 21.48 18.02 -3.34
C ARG A 6 20.84 17.51 -2.03
N ALA A 7 20.59 18.41 -1.08
CA ALA A 7 20.00 18.16 0.24
C ALA A 7 18.53 17.64 0.22
N GLY A 8 18.07 17.05 -0.88
CA GLY A 8 16.71 16.57 -1.05
C GLY A 8 16.55 15.70 -2.29
N MET A 9 15.34 15.15 -2.44
CA MET A 9 14.97 14.33 -3.60
C MET A 9 15.17 15.10 -4.91
N GLY A 10 15.86 14.46 -5.84
CA GLY A 10 16.03 14.96 -7.21
C GLY A 10 14.75 14.86 -8.04
N PRO A 11 14.81 15.33 -9.30
CA PRO A 11 13.65 15.32 -10.20
C PRO A 11 13.13 13.92 -10.50
N VAL A 12 14.03 12.94 -10.68
CA VAL A 12 13.68 11.55 -11.00
C VAL A 12 12.93 10.92 -9.82
N GLU A 13 13.40 11.12 -8.59
CA GLU A 13 12.68 10.63 -7.40
C GLU A 13 11.29 11.22 -7.28
N ARG A 14 11.14 12.54 -7.52
CA ARG A 14 9.83 13.20 -7.48
C ARG A 14 8.90 12.69 -8.57
N LEU A 15 9.43 12.43 -9.76
CA LEU A 15 8.68 11.84 -10.86
C LEU A 15 8.15 10.46 -10.46
N LEU A 16 9.03 9.57 -9.99
CA LEU A 16 8.66 8.19 -9.67
C LEU A 16 7.75 8.06 -8.44
N LEU A 17 7.98 8.87 -7.40
CA LEU A 17 7.30 8.70 -6.11
C LEU A 17 6.02 9.54 -5.96
N PHE A 18 5.80 10.54 -6.80
CA PHE A 18 4.61 11.40 -6.73
C PHE A 18 3.91 11.57 -8.07
N ALA A 19 4.62 11.98 -9.12
CA ALA A 19 3.99 12.31 -10.39
C ALA A 19 3.51 11.07 -11.16
N LEU A 20 4.25 9.96 -11.13
CA LEU A 20 3.84 8.70 -11.76
C LEU A 20 2.58 8.11 -11.09
N PRO A 21 2.51 7.98 -9.74
CA PRO A 21 1.26 7.64 -9.04
C PRO A 21 0.07 8.51 -9.48
N LEU A 22 0.24 9.83 -9.51
CA LEU A 22 -0.82 10.75 -9.92
C LEU A 22 -1.22 10.56 -11.39
N MET A 23 -0.24 10.38 -12.28
CA MET A 23 -0.48 10.13 -13.69
C MET A 23 -1.26 8.82 -13.90
N LEU A 24 -0.97 7.77 -13.12
CA LEU A 24 -1.72 6.52 -13.17
C LEU A 24 -3.18 6.69 -12.74
N LEU A 25 -3.47 7.51 -11.73
CA LEU A 25 -4.84 7.84 -11.35
C LEU A 25 -5.57 8.61 -12.46
N VAL A 26 -4.90 9.56 -13.11
CA VAL A 26 -5.45 10.32 -14.24
C VAL A 26 -5.70 9.40 -15.44
N LEU A 27 -4.78 8.50 -15.77
CA LEU A 27 -4.94 7.52 -16.83
C LEU A 27 -6.06 6.53 -16.53
N SER A 28 -6.18 6.09 -15.27
CA SER A 28 -7.28 5.22 -14.83
C SER A 28 -8.63 5.91 -14.98
N TYR A 29 -8.72 7.20 -14.60
CA TYR A 29 -9.93 8.00 -14.83
C TYR A 29 -10.24 8.12 -16.33
N GLY A 30 -9.22 8.40 -17.14
CA GLY A 30 -9.36 8.49 -18.60
C GLY A 30 -9.85 7.19 -19.23
N ALA A 31 -9.37 6.04 -18.75
CA ALA A 31 -9.82 4.73 -19.21
C ALA A 31 -11.29 4.46 -18.86
N VAL A 32 -11.72 4.80 -17.63
CA VAL A 32 -13.12 4.70 -17.21
C VAL A 32 -14.01 5.67 -18.00
N ALA A 33 -13.59 6.91 -18.17
CA ALA A 33 -14.32 7.91 -18.94
C ALA A 33 -14.49 7.48 -20.41
N TRP A 34 -13.43 6.91 -21.00
CA TRP A 34 -13.48 6.36 -22.35
C TRP A 34 -14.43 5.17 -22.46
N SER A 35 -14.37 4.19 -21.53
CA SER A 35 -15.24 3.01 -21.57
C SER A 35 -16.71 3.37 -21.40
N GLU A 36 -17.01 4.37 -20.57
CA GLU A 36 -18.37 4.84 -20.31
C GLU A 36 -18.88 5.84 -21.36
N GLY A 37 -18.05 6.21 -22.34
CA GLY A 37 -18.41 7.17 -23.39
C GLY A 37 -18.74 8.56 -22.85
N THR A 38 -18.19 8.96 -21.70
CA THR A 38 -18.45 10.26 -21.07
C THR A 38 -17.21 10.79 -20.33
N PRO A 39 -16.87 12.09 -20.47
CA PRO A 39 -15.79 12.68 -19.69
C PRO A 39 -16.09 12.83 -18.19
N TRP A 40 -17.34 12.55 -17.77
CA TRP A 40 -17.84 12.78 -16.40
C TRP A 40 -18.54 11.54 -15.81
N PRO A 41 -17.86 10.38 -15.67
CA PRO A 41 -18.47 9.11 -15.26
C PRO A 41 -18.79 9.00 -13.75
N TRP A 42 -18.77 10.10 -12.99
CA TRP A 42 -18.91 10.08 -11.52
C TRP A 42 -20.16 9.35 -11.03
N LEU A 43 -21.27 9.47 -11.74
CA LEU A 43 -22.56 8.86 -11.41
C LEU A 43 -22.85 7.59 -12.24
N ARG A 44 -21.87 7.10 -13.01
CA ARG A 44 -21.98 5.84 -13.78
C ARG A 44 -21.62 4.67 -12.89
N TYR A 45 -22.39 3.59 -12.99
CA TYR A 45 -22.14 2.32 -12.31
C TYR A 45 -20.98 1.59 -13.00
N VAL A 46 -19.77 1.74 -12.44
CA VAL A 46 -18.54 1.23 -13.06
C VAL A 46 -17.83 0.17 -12.24
N HIS A 47 -18.22 -0.01 -10.97
CA HIS A 47 -17.64 -1.03 -10.11
C HIS A 47 -18.02 -2.44 -10.60
N GLU A 48 -17.15 -3.41 -10.38
CA GLU A 48 -17.34 -4.79 -10.86
C GLU A 48 -18.62 -5.46 -10.34
N SER A 49 -19.12 -5.05 -9.17
CA SER A 49 -20.37 -5.53 -8.59
C SER A 49 -21.64 -4.99 -9.28
N GLY A 50 -21.50 -3.99 -10.16
CA GLY A 50 -22.62 -3.36 -10.87
C GLY A 50 -23.52 -2.44 -10.02
N ASP A 51 -23.22 -2.26 -8.74
CA ASP A 51 -24.08 -1.53 -7.78
C ASP A 51 -23.48 -0.23 -7.24
N LYS A 52 -22.26 0.14 -7.66
CA LYS A 52 -21.55 1.34 -7.20
C LYS A 52 -21.17 2.25 -8.35
N THR A 53 -21.42 3.53 -8.14
CA THR A 53 -20.93 4.57 -9.05
C THR A 53 -19.43 4.79 -8.89
N LEU A 54 -18.78 5.51 -9.82
CA LEU A 54 -17.37 5.89 -9.64
C LEU A 54 -17.18 6.73 -8.36
N LEU A 55 -18.13 7.62 -8.04
CA LEU A 55 -18.07 8.41 -6.81
C LEU A 55 -18.22 7.52 -5.56
N ASP A 56 -19.14 6.56 -5.57
CA ASP A 56 -19.28 5.59 -4.48
C ASP A 56 -18.02 4.71 -4.34
N THR A 57 -17.35 4.40 -5.45
CA THR A 57 -16.10 3.63 -5.47
C THR A 57 -14.93 4.44 -4.91
N LEU A 58 -14.85 5.73 -5.23
CA LEU A 58 -13.86 6.63 -4.65
C LEU A 58 -14.09 6.84 -3.15
N LEU A 59 -15.36 6.91 -2.73
CA LEU A 59 -15.80 7.08 -1.36
C LEU A 59 -16.29 5.76 -0.76
N TYR A 60 -15.56 4.67 -1.02
CA TYR A 60 -15.96 3.33 -0.62
C TYR A 60 -15.66 3.08 0.87
N TYR A 61 -16.39 3.76 1.75
CA TYR A 61 -16.08 3.86 3.18
C TYR A 61 -16.03 2.52 3.91
N ASP A 62 -16.95 1.59 3.61
CA ASP A 62 -16.96 0.27 4.23
C ASP A 62 -15.79 -0.61 3.75
N HIS A 63 -15.42 -0.53 2.47
CA HIS A 63 -14.19 -1.14 1.98
C HIS A 63 -12.95 -0.55 2.67
N ALA A 64 -12.85 0.78 2.75
CA ALA A 64 -11.73 1.44 3.43
C ALA A 64 -11.65 1.09 4.93
N ALA A 65 -12.79 0.85 5.59
CA ALA A 65 -12.82 0.36 6.97
C ALA A 65 -12.24 -1.07 7.09
N ARG A 66 -12.52 -1.94 6.11
CA ARG A 66 -11.91 -3.29 6.01
C ARG A 66 -10.40 -3.21 5.74
N GLU A 67 -9.95 -2.24 4.95
CA GLU A 67 -8.52 -2.07 4.63
C GLU A 67 -7.66 -1.56 5.80
N LEU A 68 -8.25 -1.03 6.89
CA LEU A 68 -7.49 -0.32 7.93
C LEU A 68 -6.32 -1.14 8.50
N TRP A 69 -6.53 -2.41 8.87
CA TRP A 69 -5.43 -3.24 9.40
C TRP A 69 -4.29 -3.42 8.39
N VAL A 70 -4.68 -3.60 7.14
CA VAL A 70 -3.81 -3.89 6.01
C VAL A 70 -2.98 -2.64 5.66
N ASP A 71 -3.60 -1.46 5.73
CA ASP A 71 -2.99 -0.15 5.52
C ASP A 71 -2.10 0.29 6.69
N LEU A 72 -2.52 0.08 7.93
CA LEU A 72 -1.71 0.37 9.12
C LEU A 72 -0.40 -0.40 9.09
N LEU A 73 -0.43 -1.67 8.67
CA LEU A 73 0.77 -2.48 8.53
C LEU A 73 1.71 -1.92 7.46
N LEU A 74 1.19 -1.56 6.29
CA LEU A 74 2.00 -0.98 5.21
C LEU A 74 2.59 0.39 5.63
N ALA A 75 1.79 1.23 6.28
CA ALA A 75 2.22 2.52 6.81
C ALA A 75 3.34 2.38 7.86
N ALA A 76 3.37 1.29 8.63
CA ALA A 76 4.46 0.98 9.54
C ALA A 76 5.69 0.38 8.83
N ALA A 77 5.47 -0.44 7.79
CA ALA A 77 6.52 -1.09 7.02
C ALA A 77 7.45 -0.11 6.31
N ILE A 78 6.89 0.94 5.69
CA ILE A 78 7.63 1.95 4.93
C ILE A 78 8.72 2.65 5.77
N PRO A 79 8.41 3.31 6.90
CA PRO A 79 9.44 3.93 7.73
C PRO A 79 10.34 2.90 8.44
N ALA A 80 9.84 1.68 8.72
CA ALA A 80 10.67 0.59 9.25
C ALA A 80 11.75 0.15 8.25
N ALA A 81 11.39 0.00 6.97
CA ALA A 81 12.31 -0.28 5.88
C ALA A 81 13.37 0.82 5.74
N LEU A 82 12.95 2.08 5.67
CA LEU A 82 13.88 3.22 5.58
C LEU A 82 14.85 3.27 6.77
N ALA A 83 14.37 3.12 8.00
CA ALA A 83 15.25 3.10 9.16
C ALA A 83 16.16 1.86 9.22
N ALA A 84 15.69 0.71 8.72
CA ALA A 84 16.53 -0.48 8.57
C ALA A 84 17.70 -0.20 7.63
N HIS A 85 17.48 0.62 6.61
CA HIS A 85 18.51 1.09 5.67
C HIS A 85 19.20 2.39 6.12
N GLY A 86 19.08 2.78 7.40
CA GLY A 86 19.86 3.89 7.96
C GLY A 86 19.35 5.29 7.63
N PHE A 87 18.20 5.42 6.95
CA PHE A 87 17.56 6.73 6.77
C PHE A 87 17.00 7.23 8.10
N GLY A 88 17.51 8.39 8.55
CA GLY A 88 16.99 9.10 9.71
C GLY A 88 16.14 10.30 9.33
N PRO A 89 15.21 10.76 10.19
CA PRO A 89 14.43 11.95 9.91
C PRO A 89 15.30 13.22 10.00
N ARG A 90 15.06 14.18 9.09
CA ARG A 90 15.58 15.54 9.24
C ARG A 90 14.76 16.31 10.28
N PRO A 91 15.29 17.38 10.90
CA PRO A 91 14.47 18.26 11.72
C PRO A 91 13.29 18.80 10.89
N VAL A 92 12.08 18.63 11.41
CA VAL A 92 10.84 19.12 10.78
C VAL A 92 10.12 20.06 11.73
N SER A 93 9.38 21.02 11.18
CA SER A 93 8.58 21.93 12.00
C SER A 93 7.43 21.19 12.68
N ALA A 94 6.95 21.72 13.80
CA ALA A 94 5.73 21.23 14.44
C ALA A 94 4.54 21.26 13.48
N GLY A 95 4.46 22.27 12.61
CA GLY A 95 3.42 22.39 11.58
C GLY A 95 3.41 21.21 10.60
N THR A 96 4.55 20.80 10.06
CA THR A 96 4.63 19.63 9.17
C THR A 96 4.20 18.35 9.89
N ARG A 97 4.69 18.13 11.12
CA ARG A 97 4.32 16.95 11.92
C ARG A 97 2.83 16.92 12.24
N ASN A 98 2.26 18.06 12.65
CA ASN A 98 0.85 18.18 12.99
C ASN A 98 -0.03 18.08 11.73
N GLY A 99 0.44 18.56 10.58
CA GLY A 99 -0.25 18.40 9.29
C GLY A 99 -0.36 16.94 8.87
N LEU A 100 0.71 16.14 9.01
CA LEU A 100 0.66 14.69 8.76
C LEU A 100 -0.32 13.98 9.70
N LEU A 101 -0.28 14.33 11.00
CA LEU A 101 -1.21 13.77 11.98
C LEU A 101 -2.66 14.16 11.66
N ALA A 102 -2.90 15.42 11.30
CA ALA A 102 -4.23 15.92 10.94
C ALA A 102 -4.76 15.22 9.69
N ALA A 103 -3.94 15.08 8.63
CA ALA A 103 -4.32 14.37 7.42
C ALA A 103 -4.72 12.91 7.74
N TRP A 104 -3.88 12.19 8.51
CA TRP A 104 -4.21 10.83 8.93
C TRP A 104 -5.50 10.77 9.77
N SER A 105 -5.63 11.61 10.80
CA SER A 105 -6.79 11.61 11.69
C SER A 105 -8.09 11.98 10.98
N LEU A 106 -8.06 12.94 10.05
CA LEU A 106 -9.23 13.36 9.27
C LEU A 106 -9.64 12.27 8.28
N THR A 107 -8.67 11.63 7.61
CA THR A 107 -8.96 10.49 6.72
C THR A 107 -9.54 9.32 7.51
N LEU A 108 -8.97 8.98 8.66
CA LEU A 108 -9.50 7.94 9.53
C LEU A 108 -10.93 8.28 10.01
N ALA A 109 -11.18 9.52 10.44
CA ALA A 109 -12.51 9.96 10.83
C ALA A 109 -13.51 9.86 9.67
N ALA A 110 -13.11 10.24 8.45
CA ALA A 110 -13.95 10.10 7.26
C ALA A 110 -14.30 8.63 6.97
N ILE A 111 -13.34 7.71 7.06
CA ILE A 111 -13.57 6.27 6.91
C ILE A 111 -14.57 5.76 7.95
N LEU A 112 -14.31 6.04 9.24
CA LEU A 112 -15.13 5.52 10.34
C LEU A 112 -16.54 6.10 10.34
N LEU A 113 -16.69 7.41 10.18
CA LEU A 113 -17.99 8.08 10.15
C LEU A 113 -18.77 7.76 8.87
N GLY A 114 -18.09 7.70 7.73
CA GLY A 114 -18.70 7.32 6.47
C GLY A 114 -19.17 5.86 6.47
N SER A 115 -18.37 4.95 7.03
CA SER A 115 -18.74 3.53 7.17
C SER A 115 -19.91 3.38 8.15
N LEU A 116 -19.85 4.04 9.31
CA LEU A 116 -20.95 4.07 10.28
C LEU A 116 -22.26 4.57 9.63
N HIS A 117 -22.17 5.62 8.80
CA HIS A 117 -23.32 6.16 8.09
C HIS A 117 -23.87 5.19 7.03
N LYS A 118 -23.00 4.51 6.28
CA LYS A 118 -23.39 3.65 5.16
C LYS A 118 -23.88 2.26 5.57
N VAL A 119 -23.21 1.63 6.54
CA VAL A 119 -23.49 0.22 6.93
C VAL A 119 -23.91 0.06 8.40
N GLY A 120 -24.02 1.16 9.16
CA GLY A 120 -24.38 1.13 10.56
C GLY A 120 -23.25 0.66 11.48
N ALA A 121 -23.50 0.68 12.80
CA ALA A 121 -22.49 0.35 13.81
C ALA A 121 -22.05 -1.11 13.72
N GLN A 122 -22.98 -2.05 13.51
CA GLN A 122 -22.65 -3.46 13.37
C GLN A 122 -21.82 -3.71 12.10
N GLY A 123 -22.21 -3.14 10.96
CA GLY A 123 -21.44 -3.28 9.72
C GLY A 123 -20.02 -2.70 9.84
N LEU A 124 -19.84 -1.58 10.56
CA LEU A 124 -18.51 -1.06 10.88
C LEU A 124 -17.71 -2.05 11.72
N VAL A 125 -18.29 -2.61 12.78
CA VAL A 125 -17.62 -3.64 13.59
C VAL A 125 -17.25 -4.86 12.75
N ASP A 126 -18.15 -5.32 11.88
CA ASP A 126 -17.91 -6.46 11.01
C ASP A 126 -16.75 -6.20 10.02
N ASN A 127 -16.69 -4.98 9.48
CA ASN A 127 -15.58 -4.56 8.61
C ASN A 127 -14.25 -4.50 9.39
N LEU A 128 -14.25 -3.90 10.57
CA LEU A 128 -13.06 -3.81 11.44
C LEU A 128 -12.59 -5.18 11.93
N THR A 129 -13.50 -6.15 12.05
CA THR A 129 -13.20 -7.53 12.43
C THR A 129 -12.88 -8.44 11.24
N GLN A 130 -12.83 -7.88 10.02
CA GLN A 130 -12.45 -8.58 8.79
C GLN A 130 -13.41 -9.72 8.43
N LEU A 131 -14.70 -9.58 8.77
CA LEU A 131 -15.71 -10.64 8.55
C LEU A 131 -16.17 -10.78 7.10
N TYR A 132 -16.14 -9.70 6.30
CA TYR A 132 -16.65 -9.71 4.93
C TYR A 132 -15.52 -9.51 3.91
N THR A 133 -15.53 -10.32 2.85
CA THR A 133 -14.61 -10.19 1.69
C THR A 133 -15.27 -9.53 0.49
N ARG A 134 -16.53 -9.88 0.19
CA ARG A 134 -17.27 -9.38 -0.97
C ARG A 134 -18.77 -9.34 -0.73
N PRO A 135 -19.53 -8.53 -1.50
CA PRO A 135 -20.98 -8.56 -1.45
C PRO A 135 -21.53 -9.98 -1.68
N GLY A 136 -22.46 -10.40 -0.81
CA GLY A 136 -23.14 -11.69 -0.91
C GLY A 136 -22.35 -12.91 -0.41
N ALA A 137 -21.07 -12.77 -0.04
CA ALA A 137 -20.35 -13.86 0.63
C ALA A 137 -20.80 -14.01 2.09
N PRO A 138 -20.83 -15.24 2.64
CA PRO A 138 -21.12 -15.44 4.04
C PRO A 138 -20.05 -14.76 4.92
N PRO A 139 -20.44 -14.18 6.07
CA PRO A 139 -19.47 -13.61 7.00
C PRO A 139 -18.58 -14.70 7.58
N GLU A 140 -17.28 -14.47 7.53
CA GLU A 140 -16.28 -15.41 8.02
C GLU A 140 -15.10 -14.65 8.64
N TRP A 141 -14.75 -14.99 9.89
CA TRP A 141 -13.72 -14.29 10.66
C TRP A 141 -12.38 -14.25 9.93
N GLY A 142 -11.78 -13.06 9.80
CA GLY A 142 -10.48 -12.90 9.17
C GLY A 142 -10.45 -13.16 7.67
N SER A 143 -11.60 -13.36 7.02
CA SER A 143 -11.67 -13.65 5.58
C SER A 143 -11.09 -12.51 4.74
N HIS A 144 -11.35 -11.25 5.12
CA HIS A 144 -10.77 -10.09 4.46
C HIS A 144 -9.25 -10.05 4.60
N TRP A 145 -8.72 -10.30 5.81
CA TRP A 145 -7.26 -10.35 6.01
C TRP A 145 -6.60 -11.41 5.11
N ARG A 146 -7.21 -12.59 5.03
CA ARG A 146 -6.76 -13.68 4.15
C ARG A 146 -6.79 -13.28 2.68
N TYR A 147 -7.78 -12.47 2.27
CA TYR A 147 -7.88 -11.88 0.93
C TYR A 147 -6.68 -10.99 0.55
N HIS A 148 -5.88 -10.51 1.51
CA HIS A 148 -4.71 -9.66 1.26
C HIS A 148 -3.39 -10.28 1.72
N LEU A 149 -3.37 -11.57 2.08
CA LEU A 149 -2.24 -12.18 2.77
C LEU A 149 -0.92 -12.07 1.97
N LEU A 150 -0.91 -12.53 0.72
CA LEU A 150 0.25 -12.53 -0.16
C LEU A 150 0.54 -11.14 -0.71
N SER A 151 -0.49 -10.41 -1.14
CA SER A 151 -0.34 -9.06 -1.68
C SER A 151 0.28 -8.13 -0.65
N ARG A 152 -0.20 -8.15 0.60
CA ARG A 152 0.32 -7.27 1.64
C ARG A 152 1.70 -7.69 2.12
N LEU A 153 1.99 -8.99 2.28
CA LEU A 153 3.35 -9.44 2.57
C LEU A 153 4.32 -9.02 1.45
N GLY A 154 3.91 -9.20 0.19
CA GLY A 154 4.65 -8.75 -0.99
C GLY A 154 4.96 -7.25 -0.94
N LEU A 155 3.97 -6.41 -0.62
CA LEU A 155 4.12 -4.96 -0.50
C LEU A 155 5.05 -4.56 0.67
N VAL A 156 4.94 -5.24 1.82
CA VAL A 156 5.83 -5.03 2.98
C VAL A 156 7.27 -5.33 2.59
N LEU A 157 7.53 -6.45 1.92
CA LEU A 157 8.86 -6.81 1.43
C LEU A 157 9.35 -5.86 0.32
N THR A 158 8.44 -5.40 -0.55
CA THR A 158 8.74 -4.42 -1.59
C THR A 158 9.16 -3.07 -0.99
N ALA A 159 8.56 -2.62 0.12
CA ALA A 159 9.00 -1.42 0.84
C ALA A 159 10.45 -1.54 1.31
N TRP A 160 10.83 -2.70 1.85
CA TRP A 160 12.21 -2.98 2.26
C TRP A 160 13.15 -3.00 1.07
N TRP A 161 12.79 -3.71 0.01
CA TRP A 161 13.59 -3.77 -1.21
C TRP A 161 13.78 -2.39 -1.85
N ALA A 162 12.72 -1.60 -1.98
CA ALA A 162 12.77 -0.26 -2.57
C ALA A 162 13.66 0.68 -1.75
N ALA A 163 13.59 0.64 -0.41
CA ALA A 163 14.48 1.41 0.46
C ALA A 163 15.96 1.00 0.28
N GLY A 164 16.22 -0.30 0.20
CA GLY A 164 17.57 -0.84 -0.05
C GLY A 164 18.10 -0.47 -1.45
N LEU A 165 17.27 -0.59 -2.48
CA LEU A 165 17.60 -0.22 -3.86
C LEU A 165 17.88 1.27 -3.96
N TYR A 166 17.04 2.11 -3.33
CA TYR A 166 17.24 3.56 -3.30
C TYR A 166 18.58 3.93 -2.64
N ARG A 167 18.90 3.31 -1.50
CA ARG A 167 20.18 3.50 -0.81
C ARG A 167 21.37 3.09 -1.69
N TRP A 168 21.28 1.91 -2.33
CA TRP A 168 22.30 1.40 -3.23
C TRP A 168 22.52 2.31 -4.45
N TRP A 169 21.44 2.79 -5.06
CA TRP A 169 21.49 3.74 -6.18
C TRP A 169 22.16 5.06 -5.79
N ARG A 170 22.01 5.49 -4.53
CA ARG A 170 22.70 6.66 -3.96
C ARG A 170 24.18 6.39 -3.59
N GLY A 171 24.69 5.18 -3.85
CA GLY A 171 26.08 4.79 -3.63
C GLY A 171 26.41 4.39 -2.19
N ASP A 172 25.41 4.24 -1.31
CA ASP A 172 25.60 3.86 0.09
C ASP A 172 25.33 2.35 0.28
N THR A 173 26.28 1.65 0.89
CA THR A 173 26.22 0.21 1.18
C THR A 173 26.48 -0.10 2.66
N GLY A 174 26.22 0.87 3.54
CA GLY A 174 26.41 0.68 4.98
C GLY A 174 25.47 -0.38 5.57
N PRO A 175 25.64 -0.70 6.86
CA PRO A 175 24.95 -1.82 7.50
C PRO A 175 23.43 -1.63 7.51
N VAL A 176 22.71 -2.76 7.48
CA VAL A 176 21.25 -2.82 7.63
C VAL A 176 20.90 -3.17 9.07
N ARG A 177 20.09 -2.32 9.71
CA ARG A 177 19.51 -2.58 11.04
C ARG A 177 18.25 -3.41 10.85
N LYS A 178 18.28 -4.71 11.16
CA LYS A 178 17.13 -5.61 10.93
C LYS A 178 15.95 -5.33 11.87
N ALA A 179 16.24 -4.92 13.11
CA ALA A 179 15.26 -4.86 14.19
C ALA A 179 13.98 -4.04 13.88
N PRO A 180 14.03 -2.83 13.30
CA PRO A 180 12.82 -2.07 12.97
C PRO A 180 11.88 -2.83 12.04
N PHE A 181 12.43 -3.49 11.02
CA PHE A 181 11.65 -4.22 10.03
C PHE A 181 11.17 -5.58 10.55
N THR A 182 11.98 -6.27 11.36
CA THR A 182 11.56 -7.51 12.03
C THR A 182 10.31 -7.30 12.88
N ARG A 183 10.16 -6.16 13.56
CA ARG A 183 8.94 -5.86 14.34
C ARG A 183 7.68 -5.81 13.47
N VAL A 184 7.79 -5.31 12.23
CA VAL A 184 6.68 -5.27 11.28
C VAL A 184 6.32 -6.69 10.82
N LEU A 185 7.33 -7.52 10.53
CA LEU A 185 7.10 -8.93 10.18
C LEU A 185 6.47 -9.73 11.32
N VAL A 186 6.89 -9.46 12.57
CA VAL A 186 6.26 -10.05 13.77
C VAL A 186 4.81 -9.58 13.89
N ALA A 187 4.52 -8.29 13.70
CA ALA A 187 3.16 -7.78 13.74
C ALA A 187 2.29 -8.43 12.64
N TRP A 188 2.80 -8.57 11.42
CA TRP A 188 2.13 -9.31 10.36
C TRP A 188 1.86 -10.77 10.76
N GLY A 189 2.86 -11.47 11.30
CA GLY A 189 2.70 -12.84 11.77
C GLY A 189 1.65 -12.98 12.88
N VAL A 190 1.59 -12.03 13.81
CA VAL A 190 0.55 -11.99 14.85
C VAL A 190 -0.83 -11.78 14.23
N LEU A 191 -0.98 -10.89 13.25
CA LEU A 191 -2.25 -10.69 12.56
C LEU A 191 -2.70 -11.96 11.81
N CYS A 192 -1.78 -12.70 11.20
CA CYS A 192 -2.08 -14.02 10.62
C CYS A 192 -2.60 -15.03 11.65
N LEU A 193 -2.11 -14.99 12.89
CA LEU A 193 -2.62 -15.84 13.97
C LEU A 193 -4.00 -15.37 14.46
N VAL A 194 -4.20 -14.05 14.60
CA VAL A 194 -5.49 -13.46 15.02
C VAL A 194 -6.61 -13.74 14.02
N PHE A 195 -6.31 -13.63 12.72
CA PHE A 195 -7.28 -13.81 11.64
C PHE A 195 -7.33 -15.23 11.07
N LEU A 196 -6.67 -16.17 11.75
CA LEU A 196 -6.62 -17.60 11.48
C LEU A 196 -6.03 -17.97 10.10
N PRO A 197 -4.94 -18.75 10.05
CA PRO A 197 -4.35 -19.13 8.77
C PRO A 197 -5.23 -20.14 8.01
N THR A 198 -5.40 -19.92 6.71
CA THR A 198 -5.97 -20.92 5.77
C THR A 198 -5.07 -21.03 4.53
N LEU A 199 -5.34 -22.03 3.69
CA LEU A 199 -4.64 -22.24 2.42
C LEU A 199 -5.33 -21.55 1.22
N GLU A 200 -6.55 -21.05 1.40
CA GLU A 200 -7.34 -20.42 0.33
C GLU A 200 -6.58 -19.28 -0.39
N PRO A 201 -5.85 -18.40 0.31
CA PRO A 201 -5.10 -17.30 -0.34
C PRO A 201 -4.05 -17.76 -1.36
N PHE A 202 -3.66 -19.03 -1.33
CA PHE A 202 -2.62 -19.58 -2.18
C PHE A 202 -3.17 -20.28 -3.42
N PHE A 203 -4.42 -20.74 -3.39
CA PHE A 203 -4.96 -21.66 -4.40
C PHE A 203 -6.32 -21.24 -4.96
N GLU A 204 -7.12 -20.47 -4.22
CA GLU A 204 -8.44 -20.11 -4.69
C GLU A 204 -8.39 -18.99 -5.74
N PRO A 205 -9.05 -19.15 -6.90
CA PRO A 205 -8.98 -18.18 -7.99
C PRO A 205 -9.39 -16.78 -7.55
N ARG A 206 -10.52 -16.65 -6.84
CA ARG A 206 -10.99 -15.37 -6.29
C ARG A 206 -9.97 -14.64 -5.40
N PHE A 207 -9.24 -15.38 -4.55
CA PHE A 207 -8.22 -14.79 -3.67
C PHE A 207 -7.01 -14.35 -4.48
N LEU A 208 -6.57 -15.17 -5.44
CA LEU A 208 -5.41 -14.88 -6.27
C LEU A 208 -5.66 -13.64 -7.16
N GLY A 209 -6.84 -13.58 -7.80
CA GLY A 209 -7.26 -12.45 -8.63
C GLY A 209 -7.33 -11.15 -7.85
N HIS A 210 -7.96 -11.17 -6.66
CA HIS A 210 -8.01 -9.99 -5.79
C HIS A 210 -6.60 -9.54 -5.35
N GLN A 211 -5.79 -10.46 -4.85
CA GLN A 211 -4.41 -10.16 -4.41
C GLN A 211 -3.54 -9.61 -5.52
N ALA A 212 -3.73 -10.04 -6.77
CA ALA A 212 -3.01 -9.50 -7.92
C ALA A 212 -3.36 -8.01 -8.14
N ARG A 213 -4.64 -7.64 -8.07
CA ARG A 213 -5.08 -6.24 -8.20
C ARG A 213 -4.55 -5.37 -7.07
N GLU A 214 -4.66 -5.86 -5.84
CA GLU A 214 -4.13 -5.23 -4.63
C GLU A 214 -2.62 -4.95 -4.74
N ALA A 215 -1.85 -5.96 -5.18
CA ALA A 215 -0.42 -5.82 -5.38
C ALA A 215 -0.12 -4.74 -6.43
N VAL A 216 -0.83 -4.71 -7.55
CA VAL A 216 -0.65 -3.73 -8.61
C VAL A 216 -1.01 -2.32 -8.13
N THR A 217 -2.21 -2.11 -7.60
CA THR A 217 -2.70 -0.79 -7.20
C THR A 217 -1.82 -0.17 -6.11
N HIS A 218 -1.54 -0.92 -5.05
CA HIS A 218 -0.72 -0.39 -3.96
C HIS A 218 0.77 -0.25 -4.31
N ALA A 219 1.35 -1.17 -5.12
CA ALA A 219 2.75 -1.04 -5.51
C ALA A 219 2.98 0.17 -6.44
N LEU A 220 1.98 0.56 -7.22
CA LEU A 220 2.08 1.66 -8.17
C LEU A 220 1.69 3.03 -7.58
N VAL A 221 0.86 3.07 -6.54
CA VAL A 221 0.35 4.34 -6.00
C VAL A 221 0.67 4.48 -4.51
N THR A 222 0.09 3.65 -3.65
CA THR A 222 0.20 3.82 -2.19
C THR A 222 1.63 3.72 -1.68
N LEU A 223 2.37 2.70 -2.10
CA LEU A 223 3.74 2.47 -1.67
C LEU A 223 4.70 3.58 -2.15
N PRO A 224 4.72 3.97 -3.44
CA PRO A 224 5.54 5.09 -3.90
C PRO A 224 5.22 6.40 -3.19
N LEU A 225 3.93 6.73 -2.98
CA LEU A 225 3.55 7.94 -2.26
C LEU A 225 4.06 7.91 -0.81
N GLY A 226 3.91 6.80 -0.10
CA GLY A 226 4.40 6.67 1.27
C GLY A 226 5.93 6.73 1.39
N LEU A 227 6.65 6.08 0.47
CA LEU A 227 8.10 6.19 0.35
C LEU A 227 8.52 7.64 0.03
N GLY A 228 7.83 8.30 -0.90
CA GLY A 228 8.05 9.69 -1.28
C GLY A 228 7.91 10.64 -0.10
N VAL A 229 6.83 10.53 0.67
CA VAL A 229 6.63 11.34 1.88
C VAL A 229 7.77 11.11 2.88
N CYS A 230 8.12 9.86 3.18
CA CYS A 230 9.18 9.58 4.14
C CYS A 230 10.56 10.06 3.66
N LEU A 231 10.90 9.86 2.38
CA LEU A 231 12.16 10.31 1.78
C LEU A 231 12.24 11.84 1.68
N ALA A 232 11.12 12.54 1.47
CA ALA A 232 11.06 14.01 1.55
C ALA A 232 11.39 14.55 2.95
N LEU A 233 11.20 13.71 3.97
CA LEU A 233 11.43 14.02 5.39
C LEU A 233 12.73 13.39 5.91
N ALA A 234 13.45 12.64 5.08
CA ALA A 234 14.69 11.97 5.47
C ALA A 234 15.91 12.89 5.32
N ARG A 235 16.93 12.63 6.14
CA ARG A 235 18.30 13.03 5.85
C ARG A 235 18.83 12.09 4.78
N LEU A 236 19.15 12.64 3.62
CA LEU A 236 19.62 11.86 2.47
C LEU A 236 21.15 11.89 2.33
N GLU A 237 21.84 12.48 3.30
CA GLU A 237 23.28 12.41 3.42
C GLU A 237 23.69 11.01 3.90
N PRO A 238 24.63 10.35 3.22
CA PRO A 238 25.11 9.06 3.67
C PRO A 238 25.79 9.21 5.04
N PRO A 239 25.53 8.32 6.01
CA PRO A 239 26.31 8.28 7.25
C PRO A 239 27.80 8.20 6.92
N ALA A 240 28.61 8.97 7.65
CA ALA A 240 30.05 8.98 7.44
C ALA A 240 30.64 7.60 7.75
N GLY A 241 31.16 6.95 6.72
CA GLY A 241 31.94 5.74 6.84
C GLY A 241 31.11 4.46 7.00
N HIS A 242 31.76 3.37 6.58
CA HIS A 242 31.39 1.97 6.73
C HIS A 242 30.81 1.34 5.45
N ARG A 243 31.65 0.53 4.82
CA ARG A 243 31.26 -0.45 3.79
C ARG A 243 30.68 -1.67 4.50
N GLY A 244 29.50 -2.13 4.10
CA GLY A 244 29.06 -3.47 4.51
C GLY A 244 27.58 -3.78 4.35
N TRP A 245 27.19 -4.26 3.16
CA TRP A 245 26.37 -5.46 2.99
C TRP A 245 26.50 -5.98 1.55
N PRO A 246 26.54 -7.30 1.31
CA PRO A 246 26.53 -7.82 -0.04
C PRO A 246 25.15 -7.55 -0.65
N PRO A 247 25.06 -7.06 -1.89
CA PRO A 247 23.81 -6.89 -2.65
C PRO A 247 22.86 -8.09 -2.55
N ARG A 248 23.39 -9.29 -2.27
CA ARG A 248 22.68 -10.56 -2.12
C ARG A 248 21.43 -10.50 -1.25
N ALA A 249 21.47 -9.89 -0.06
CA ALA A 249 20.28 -9.88 0.79
C ALA A 249 19.21 -8.89 0.33
N VAL A 250 19.62 -7.80 -0.36
CA VAL A 250 18.68 -6.95 -1.11
C VAL A 250 17.99 -7.76 -2.22
N PHE A 251 18.78 -8.53 -2.97
CA PHE A 251 18.28 -9.42 -4.01
C PHE A 251 17.40 -10.56 -3.48
N LEU A 252 17.69 -11.13 -2.30
CA LEU A 252 16.88 -12.21 -1.74
C LEU A 252 15.48 -11.72 -1.32
N VAL A 253 15.38 -10.53 -0.73
CA VAL A 253 14.06 -9.94 -0.40
C VAL A 253 13.34 -9.49 -1.67
N ALA A 254 14.07 -8.97 -2.66
CA ALA A 254 13.52 -8.67 -3.98
C ALA A 254 12.93 -9.94 -4.62
N LEU A 255 13.68 -11.05 -4.57
CA LEU A 255 13.27 -12.33 -5.09
C LEU A 255 12.03 -12.85 -4.33
N ALA A 256 12.00 -12.75 -3.00
CA ALA A 256 10.84 -13.14 -2.21
C ALA A 256 9.59 -12.32 -2.58
N ALA A 257 9.71 -11.00 -2.70
CA ALA A 257 8.62 -10.13 -3.16
C ALA A 257 8.18 -10.49 -4.59
N ALA A 258 9.13 -10.70 -5.50
CA ALA A 258 8.87 -11.07 -6.88
C ALA A 258 8.19 -12.44 -6.99
N VAL A 259 8.58 -13.42 -6.18
CA VAL A 259 7.93 -14.74 -6.12
C VAL A 259 6.48 -14.61 -5.67
N MET A 260 6.18 -13.76 -4.68
CA MET A 260 4.79 -13.55 -4.25
C MET A 260 3.93 -12.93 -5.35
N VAL A 261 4.45 -11.91 -6.05
CA VAL A 261 3.76 -11.27 -7.17
C VAL A 261 3.62 -12.23 -8.37
N ALA A 262 4.67 -13.00 -8.67
CA ALA A 262 4.61 -13.99 -9.73
C ALA A 262 3.63 -15.10 -9.39
N TRP A 263 3.57 -15.55 -8.14
CA TRP A 263 2.60 -16.55 -7.68
C TRP A 263 1.17 -16.07 -7.86
N THR A 264 0.84 -14.85 -7.42
CA THR A 264 -0.52 -14.31 -7.57
C THR A 264 -0.87 -14.09 -9.04
N ALA A 265 0.05 -13.57 -9.86
CA ALA A 265 -0.19 -13.33 -11.28
C ALA A 265 -0.35 -14.64 -12.08
N ILE A 266 0.57 -15.61 -11.89
CA ILE A 266 0.50 -16.92 -12.55
C ILE A 266 -0.73 -17.68 -12.06
N GLY A 267 -0.98 -17.69 -10.75
CA GLY A 267 -2.15 -18.32 -10.16
C GLY A 267 -3.45 -17.77 -10.75
N THR A 268 -3.61 -16.44 -10.81
CA THR A 268 -4.76 -15.76 -11.44
C THR A 268 -5.05 -16.29 -12.85
N VAL A 269 -4.00 -16.48 -13.67
CA VAL A 269 -4.14 -16.99 -15.04
C VAL A 269 -4.45 -18.48 -15.06
N LEU A 270 -3.71 -19.29 -14.31
CA LEU A 270 -3.84 -20.75 -14.33
C LEU A 270 -5.15 -21.26 -13.74
N THR A 271 -5.70 -20.56 -12.77
CA THR A 271 -6.93 -20.99 -12.07
C THR A 271 -8.19 -20.37 -12.66
N GLY A 272 -8.10 -19.59 -13.74
CA GLY A 272 -9.26 -18.94 -14.35
C GLY A 272 -9.92 -17.91 -13.44
N ALA A 273 -9.16 -17.15 -12.65
CA ALA A 273 -9.73 -16.19 -11.69
C ALA A 273 -10.63 -15.12 -12.34
N LYS A 274 -10.44 -14.86 -13.64
CA LYS A 274 -11.35 -14.03 -14.45
C LYS A 274 -12.76 -14.60 -14.49
N ASP A 275 -12.92 -15.92 -14.56
CA ASP A 275 -14.21 -16.59 -14.67
C ASP A 275 -15.01 -16.53 -13.34
N GLU A 276 -14.32 -16.29 -12.23
CA GLU A 276 -14.94 -16.05 -10.91
C GLU A 276 -15.11 -14.55 -10.58
N SER A 277 -14.65 -13.67 -11.47
CA SER A 277 -14.80 -12.23 -11.27
C SER A 277 -16.21 -11.76 -11.59
N GLN A 278 -16.61 -10.62 -11.03
CA GLN A 278 -17.96 -10.07 -11.25
C GLN A 278 -18.07 -9.31 -12.60
N SER A 279 -16.96 -9.17 -13.33
CA SER A 279 -16.91 -8.46 -14.62
C SER A 279 -15.85 -9.03 -15.54
N GLU A 280 -16.18 -9.16 -16.84
CA GLU A 280 -15.19 -9.53 -17.85
C GLU A 280 -14.30 -8.34 -18.31
N SER A 281 -14.67 -7.11 -17.92
CA SER A 281 -14.02 -5.88 -18.38
C SER A 281 -12.76 -5.60 -17.57
N LEU A 282 -11.60 -5.58 -18.24
CA LEU A 282 -10.33 -5.15 -17.63
C LEU A 282 -10.41 -3.74 -17.03
N VAL A 283 -11.28 -2.87 -17.58
CA VAL A 283 -11.46 -1.53 -17.03
C VAL A 283 -12.11 -1.57 -15.65
N GLN A 284 -13.16 -2.36 -15.51
CA GLN A 284 -13.84 -2.53 -14.23
C GLN A 284 -12.97 -3.33 -13.23
N LEU A 285 -12.23 -4.32 -13.72
CA LEU A 285 -11.36 -5.13 -12.86
C LEU A 285 -10.14 -4.36 -12.36
N VAL A 286 -9.49 -3.55 -13.20
CA VAL A 286 -8.16 -2.95 -12.88
C VAL A 286 -8.23 -1.44 -12.67
N PHE A 287 -8.78 -0.68 -13.64
CA PHE A 287 -8.74 0.78 -13.56
C PHE A 287 -9.68 1.33 -12.51
N VAL A 288 -10.86 0.73 -12.34
CA VAL A 288 -11.81 1.12 -11.27
C VAL A 288 -11.26 0.78 -9.88
N HIS A 289 -10.49 -0.30 -9.76
CA HIS A 289 -9.84 -0.71 -8.51
C HIS A 289 -8.86 0.35 -7.97
N PHE A 290 -8.26 1.20 -8.83
CA PHE A 290 -7.47 2.33 -8.34
C PHE A 290 -8.31 3.32 -7.52
N PHE A 291 -9.61 3.43 -7.75
CA PHE A 291 -10.46 4.36 -7.00
C PHE A 291 -10.98 3.76 -5.68
N GLU A 292 -11.10 2.44 -5.57
CA GLU A 292 -11.46 1.74 -4.33
C GLU A 292 -10.51 2.10 -3.17
N HIS A 293 -9.25 2.34 -3.51
CA HIS A 293 -8.15 2.65 -2.58
C HIS A 293 -7.89 4.15 -2.38
N GLY A 294 -8.85 5.01 -2.78
CA GLY A 294 -8.71 6.47 -2.70
C GLY A 294 -8.31 6.98 -1.31
N PHE A 295 -8.89 6.41 -0.25
CA PHE A 295 -8.55 6.74 1.13
C PHE A 295 -7.13 6.30 1.51
N SER A 296 -6.70 5.13 1.07
CA SER A 296 -5.37 4.56 1.36
C SER A 296 -4.24 5.43 0.81
N TYR A 297 -4.47 6.15 -0.29
CA TYR A 297 -3.50 7.09 -0.89
C TYR A 297 -3.21 8.32 -0.02
N VAL A 298 -4.06 8.62 0.96
CA VAL A 298 -3.83 9.69 1.93
C VAL A 298 -3.46 9.10 3.29
N LEU A 299 -4.23 8.12 3.76
CA LEU A 299 -4.07 7.51 5.08
C LEU A 299 -2.66 6.94 5.28
N THR A 300 -2.21 6.10 4.33
CA THR A 300 -0.94 5.37 4.45
C THR A 300 0.27 6.30 4.36
N PRO A 301 0.39 7.21 3.36
CA PRO A 301 1.52 8.14 3.31
C PRO A 301 1.56 9.12 4.49
N ALA A 302 0.41 9.61 4.95
CA ALA A 302 0.35 10.53 6.09
C ALA A 302 0.83 9.85 7.39
N LEU A 303 0.33 8.65 7.67
CA LEU A 303 0.76 7.88 8.85
C LEU A 303 2.22 7.46 8.75
N ALA A 304 2.67 6.96 7.59
CA ALA A 304 4.06 6.58 7.37
C ALA A 304 5.01 7.77 7.64
N GLY A 305 4.69 8.95 7.09
CA GLY A 305 5.44 10.17 7.32
C GLY A 305 5.47 10.58 8.80
N TRP A 306 4.32 10.53 9.49
CA TRP A 306 4.24 10.84 10.92
C TRP A 306 5.06 9.87 11.79
N LEU A 307 4.95 8.56 11.52
CA LEU A 307 5.73 7.53 12.20
C LEU A 307 7.24 7.69 11.94
N PHE A 308 7.63 8.11 10.74
CA PHE A 308 9.02 8.34 10.38
C PHE A 308 9.65 9.48 11.20
N VAL A 309 8.99 10.64 11.28
CA VAL A 309 9.53 11.83 11.96
C VAL A 309 9.43 11.79 13.48
N ARG A 310 8.63 10.87 14.04
CA ARG A 310 8.55 10.66 15.51
C ARG A 310 9.73 9.85 16.05
N ARG A 311 10.48 9.15 15.20
CA ARG A 311 11.63 8.36 15.66
C ARG A 311 12.73 9.32 16.15
N PRO A 312 13.33 9.06 17.32
CA PRO A 312 14.51 9.81 17.72
C PRO A 312 15.54 9.72 16.60
N ALA A 313 16.22 10.83 16.30
CA ALA A 313 17.39 10.77 15.45
C ALA A 313 18.30 9.69 16.03
N ALA A 314 18.65 8.67 15.26
CA ALA A 314 19.64 7.72 15.69
C ALA A 314 20.92 8.53 15.95
N ALA A 315 21.27 8.68 17.22
CA ALA A 315 22.54 9.22 17.66
C ALA A 315 23.68 8.30 17.17
#